data_AF-A0A2B7WL98-F1
#
_entry.id   AF-A0A2B7WL98-F1
#
_cell.length_a   1.000
_cell.length_b   1.000
_cell.length_c   1.000
_cell.angle_alpha   90.00
_cell.angle_beta   90.00
_cell.angle_gamma   90.00
#
_symmetry.space_group_name_H-M   'P 1'
#
loop_
_entity.id
_entity.type
_entity.pdbx_description
1 polymer ?
#
loop_
_entity_poly.entity_id
_entity_poly.type
_entity_poly.pdbx_seq_one_letter_code
_entity_poly.pdbx_strand_id
1 'polypeptide(L)'
;MSNPFDTPLEPANTVYRDETGFDENYKIDIDFVEMKLIAVLKESEPSSIFHVSYFDKPRVLKVFHNGKDPGYAQDGVRDLNRTRCEIRAYCRLKRFKICDNGFAPKFYGYMLAINPTSWEPHLDAFQCDIGLPSAILIEYVPNPVPINCANYTQKRFEKVNMGIQQTHSALIEHNDPYPKNKLIVPGDPERVI
;
A
#
# COMPACT_ATOMS: atom_id res chain seq x y z
N MET A 1 25.71 -2.89 23.70
CA MET A 1 25.79 -3.48 22.35
C MET A 1 24.57 -2.99 21.60
N SER A 2 24.75 -2.14 20.61
CA SER A 2 23.67 -1.64 19.75
C SER A 2 23.10 -2.78 18.92
N ASN A 3 21.78 -2.88 18.83
CA ASN A 3 21.11 -3.88 18.01
C ASN A 3 21.39 -3.54 16.53
N PRO A 4 21.90 -4.47 15.70
CA PRO A 4 22.21 -4.19 14.28
C PRO A 4 20.99 -3.78 13.43
N PHE A 5 19.79 -3.81 14.02
CA PHE A 5 18.53 -3.39 13.41
C PHE A 5 18.10 -1.95 13.78
N ASP A 6 18.85 -1.25 14.63
CA ASP A 6 18.55 0.14 15.06
C ASP A 6 19.23 1.20 14.19
N THR A 7 20.08 0.82 13.23
CA THR A 7 20.64 1.76 12.25
C THR A 7 19.60 2.05 11.17
N PRO A 8 19.23 3.32 10.92
CA PRO A 8 18.44 3.70 9.76
C PRO A 8 19.09 3.13 8.50
N LEU A 9 18.28 2.54 7.61
CA LEU A 9 18.77 2.14 6.29
C LEU A 9 19.32 3.38 5.61
N GLU A 10 20.57 3.34 5.15
CA GLU A 10 21.03 4.35 4.22
C GLU A 10 20.12 4.32 2.98
N PRO A 11 19.79 5.48 2.38
CA PRO A 11 18.93 5.54 1.18
C PRO A 11 19.42 4.65 0.02
N ALA A 12 20.70 4.26 0.06
CA ALA A 12 21.34 3.32 -0.84
C ALA A 12 20.78 1.89 -0.80
N ASN A 13 20.17 1.47 0.32
CA ASN A 13 19.77 0.09 0.52
C ASN A 13 18.24 -0.09 0.47
N THR A 14 17.51 0.84 -0.17
CA THR A 14 16.04 0.76 -0.24
C THR A 14 15.55 0.26 -1.60
N VAL A 15 14.47 -0.51 -1.56
CA VAL A 15 13.22 -0.16 -2.25
C VAL A 15 13.34 0.67 -3.54
N TYR A 16 13.54 1.94 -3.26
CA TYR A 16 13.24 3.05 -4.16
C TYR A 16 14.43 3.46 -5.03
N ARG A 17 15.60 2.83 -4.83
CA ARG A 17 16.81 3.06 -5.62
C ARG A 17 17.09 1.92 -6.60
N ASP A 18 17.20 0.69 -6.07
CA ASP A 18 17.85 -0.41 -6.80
C ASP A 18 16.90 -1.24 -7.67
N GLU A 19 15.59 -1.18 -7.40
CA GLU A 19 14.63 -1.93 -8.21
C GLU A 19 14.32 -1.25 -9.54
N THR A 20 14.45 -2.01 -10.62
CA THR A 20 14.00 -1.65 -11.95
C THR A 20 12.73 -2.43 -12.30
N GLY A 21 11.71 -1.75 -12.82
CA GLY A 21 10.42 -2.36 -13.15
C GLY A 21 9.55 -2.73 -11.95
N PHE A 22 8.58 -3.61 -12.20
CA PHE A 22 7.68 -4.21 -11.22
C PHE A 22 7.91 -5.73 -11.17
N ASP A 23 7.58 -6.35 -10.03
CA ASP A 23 7.62 -7.81 -9.91
C ASP A 23 6.41 -8.41 -10.64
N GLU A 24 6.64 -8.98 -11.82
CA GLU A 24 5.57 -9.52 -12.68
C GLU A 24 4.83 -10.71 -12.02
N ASN A 25 5.38 -11.35 -10.98
CA ASN A 25 4.69 -12.43 -10.27
C ASN A 25 3.45 -11.95 -9.51
N TYR A 26 3.36 -10.65 -9.22
CA TYR A 26 2.21 -10.06 -8.52
C TYR A 26 1.32 -9.23 -9.43
N LYS A 27 1.59 -9.24 -10.75
CA LYS A 27 0.73 -8.62 -11.73
C LYS A 27 -0.51 -9.48 -11.94
N ILE A 28 -1.67 -8.86 -11.89
CA ILE A 28 -2.97 -9.51 -12.08
C ILE A 28 -3.77 -8.78 -13.16
N ASP A 29 -4.72 -9.49 -13.74
CA ASP A 29 -5.77 -8.91 -14.55
C ASP A 29 -7.03 -8.82 -13.68
N ILE A 30 -7.49 -7.60 -13.41
CA ILE A 30 -8.65 -7.37 -12.54
C ILE A 30 -9.90 -7.42 -13.42
N ASP A 31 -10.76 -8.40 -13.16
CA ASP A 31 -12.03 -8.51 -13.86
C ASP A 31 -13.07 -7.57 -13.23
N PHE A 32 -13.28 -6.41 -13.85
CA PHE A 32 -14.24 -5.43 -13.37
C PHE A 32 -15.70 -5.90 -13.49
N VAL A 33 -16.02 -6.92 -14.28
CA VAL A 33 -17.37 -7.52 -14.35
C VAL A 33 -17.72 -8.20 -13.03
N GLU A 34 -16.74 -8.84 -12.40
CA GLU A 34 -16.86 -9.53 -11.11
C GLU A 34 -16.71 -8.59 -9.92
N MET A 35 -16.56 -7.28 -10.18
CA MET A 35 -16.34 -6.26 -9.16
C MET A 35 -17.59 -5.42 -8.91
N LYS A 36 -18.03 -5.39 -7.65
CA LYS A 36 -19.15 -4.56 -7.19
C LYS A 36 -18.65 -3.51 -6.22
N LEU A 37 -18.98 -2.24 -6.47
CA LEU A 37 -18.71 -1.18 -5.51
C LEU A 37 -19.58 -1.36 -4.26
N ILE A 38 -18.95 -1.32 -3.08
CA ILE A 38 -19.65 -1.27 -1.80
C ILE A 38 -19.65 0.18 -1.28
N ALA A 39 -18.49 0.85 -1.29
CA ALA A 39 -18.37 2.24 -0.88
C ALA A 39 -17.11 2.89 -1.46
N VAL A 40 -17.16 4.19 -1.68
CA VAL A 40 -15.95 5.01 -1.90
C VAL A 40 -15.39 5.37 -0.52
N LEU A 41 -14.17 4.92 -0.21
CA LEU A 41 -13.53 5.17 1.08
C LEU A 41 -12.82 6.52 1.12
N LYS A 42 -12.17 6.90 0.02
CA LYS A 42 -11.45 8.17 -0.09
C LYS A 42 -11.21 8.52 -1.56
N GLU A 43 -11.33 9.80 -1.88
CA GLU A 43 -10.86 10.36 -3.13
C GLU A 43 -9.86 11.47 -2.82
N SER A 44 -8.81 11.55 -3.61
CA SER A 44 -7.73 12.52 -3.40
C SER A 44 -6.97 12.76 -4.69
N GLU A 45 -6.25 13.87 -4.76
CA GLU A 45 -5.44 14.24 -5.93
C GLU A 45 -4.53 13.13 -6.47
N PRO A 46 -3.85 12.28 -5.65
CA PRO A 46 -3.05 11.18 -6.17
C PRO A 46 -3.79 9.85 -6.41
N SER A 47 -4.95 9.62 -5.79
CA SER A 47 -5.64 8.32 -5.87
C SER A 47 -7.06 8.32 -5.32
N SER A 48 -7.86 7.35 -5.77
CA SER A 48 -9.15 6.98 -5.17
C SER A 48 -9.08 5.57 -4.58
N ILE A 49 -9.75 5.38 -3.44
CA ILE A 49 -9.78 4.14 -2.67
C ILE A 49 -11.24 3.67 -2.56
N PHE A 50 -11.50 2.47 -3.06
CA PHE A 50 -12.81 1.85 -3.12
C PHE A 50 -12.86 0.61 -2.24
N HIS A 51 -13.92 0.48 -1.44
CA HIS A 51 -14.32 -0.77 -0.85
C HIS A 51 -15.20 -1.51 -1.86
N VAL A 52 -14.79 -2.72 -2.23
CA VAL A 52 -15.43 -3.51 -3.28
C VAL A 52 -15.68 -4.94 -2.81
N SER A 53 -16.70 -5.57 -3.37
CA SER A 53 -16.82 -7.02 -3.42
C SER A 53 -16.16 -7.50 -4.71
N TYR A 54 -15.15 -8.37 -4.60
CA TYR A 54 -14.51 -9.01 -5.75
C TYR A 54 -14.55 -10.53 -5.54
N PHE A 55 -15.25 -11.24 -6.43
CA PHE A 55 -15.59 -12.65 -6.25
C PHE A 55 -16.19 -12.94 -4.85
N ASP A 56 -17.20 -12.14 -4.48
CA ASP A 56 -17.91 -12.19 -3.19
C ASP A 56 -17.03 -12.06 -1.94
N LYS A 57 -15.80 -11.54 -2.09
CA LYS A 57 -14.89 -11.26 -0.99
C LYS A 57 -14.68 -9.75 -0.86
N PRO A 58 -14.77 -9.18 0.36
CA PRO A 58 -14.49 -7.77 0.56
C PRO A 58 -13.01 -7.48 0.32
N ARG A 59 -12.75 -6.45 -0.47
CA ARG A 59 -11.41 -5.99 -0.88
C ARG A 59 -11.36 -4.47 -0.90
N VAL A 60 -10.14 -3.95 -0.91
CA VAL A 60 -9.89 -2.55 -1.23
C VAL A 60 -9.20 -2.50 -2.59
N LEU A 61 -9.82 -1.77 -3.52
CA LEU A 61 -9.18 -1.35 -4.76
C LEU A 61 -8.68 0.07 -4.57
N LYS A 62 -7.38 0.29 -4.66
CA LYS A 62 -6.80 1.63 -4.71
C LYS A 62 -6.31 1.91 -6.12
N VAL A 63 -6.84 2.95 -6.74
CA VAL A 63 -6.57 3.36 -8.12
C VAL A 63 -5.82 4.69 -8.11
N PHE A 64 -4.72 4.76 -8.85
CA PHE A 64 -3.80 5.89 -8.84
C PHE A 64 -3.97 6.77 -10.08
N HIS A 65 -3.90 8.09 -9.89
CA HIS A 65 -3.78 9.05 -10.98
C HIS A 65 -2.33 9.05 -11.48
N ASN A 66 -2.12 8.66 -12.73
CA ASN A 66 -0.78 8.54 -13.31
C ASN A 66 -0.40 9.75 -14.18
N GLY A 67 0.90 10.07 -14.21
CA GLY A 67 1.46 11.07 -15.14
C GLY A 67 1.67 12.48 -14.58
N LYS A 68 1.39 12.71 -13.29
CA LYS A 68 1.67 13.99 -12.61
C LYS A 68 2.93 13.99 -11.75
N ASP A 69 3.45 12.81 -11.41
CA ASP A 69 4.61 12.70 -10.55
C ASP A 69 5.93 12.99 -11.30
N PRO A 70 6.93 13.62 -10.64
CA PRO A 70 8.21 14.01 -11.26
C PRO A 70 9.14 12.84 -11.63
N GLY A 71 8.73 11.59 -11.42
CA GLY A 71 9.53 10.42 -11.77
C GLY A 71 10.66 10.19 -10.76
N TYR A 72 11.91 10.48 -11.13
CA TYR A 72 13.06 10.37 -10.23
C TYR A 72 13.51 11.77 -9.78
N ALA A 73 14.04 11.86 -8.56
CA ALA A 73 14.66 13.08 -8.07
C ALA A 73 15.85 13.49 -8.94
N GLN A 74 16.31 14.74 -8.82
CA GLN A 74 17.41 15.30 -9.62
C GLN A 74 18.73 14.52 -9.47
N ASP A 75 18.91 13.84 -8.34
CA ASP A 75 20.03 12.93 -8.10
C ASP A 75 19.95 11.62 -8.90
N GLY A 76 18.85 11.36 -9.60
CA GLY A 76 18.57 10.13 -10.35
C GLY A 76 18.34 8.90 -9.48
N VAL A 77 18.27 9.10 -8.16
CA VAL A 77 18.40 8.02 -7.17
C VAL A 77 17.07 7.74 -6.50
N ARG A 78 16.36 8.78 -6.06
CA ARG A 78 15.10 8.61 -5.33
C ARG A 78 13.92 8.56 -6.28
N ASP A 79 13.16 7.48 -6.22
CA ASP A 79 11.88 7.36 -6.91
C ASP A 79 10.81 8.24 -6.24
N LEU A 80 10.32 9.24 -6.98
CA LEU A 80 9.27 10.18 -6.57
C LEU A 80 7.91 9.82 -7.20
N ASN A 81 7.83 8.75 -7.98
CA ASN A 81 6.57 8.28 -8.54
C ASN A 81 5.79 7.49 -7.48
N ARG A 82 4.70 8.07 -6.98
CA ARG A 82 3.95 7.54 -5.83
C ARG A 82 3.37 6.16 -6.14
N THR A 83 2.78 6.01 -7.33
CA THR A 83 2.23 4.73 -7.82
C THR A 83 3.30 3.64 -7.84
N ARG A 84 4.47 3.94 -8.41
CA ARG A 84 5.57 2.99 -8.55
C ARG A 84 6.13 2.58 -7.20
N CYS A 85 6.38 3.55 -6.33
CA CYS A 85 6.84 3.31 -4.96
C CYS A 85 5.87 2.42 -4.16
N GLU A 86 4.57 2.69 -4.26
CA GLU A 86 3.57 1.93 -3.48
C GLU A 86 3.40 0.49 -3.98
N ILE A 87 3.36 0.27 -5.31
CA ILE A 87 3.31 -1.09 -5.87
C ILE A 87 4.56 -1.88 -5.47
N ARG A 88 5.75 -1.30 -5.59
CA ARG A 88 7.03 -1.94 -5.19
C ARG A 88 7.04 -2.28 -3.70
N ALA A 89 6.58 -1.37 -2.85
CA ALA A 89 6.48 -1.62 -1.42
C ALA A 89 5.58 -2.82 -1.12
N TYR A 90 4.39 -2.91 -1.73
CA TYR A 90 3.51 -4.07 -1.52
C TYR A 90 4.07 -5.38 -2.08
N CYS A 91 4.72 -5.36 -3.24
CA CYS A 91 5.43 -6.53 -3.77
C CYS A 91 6.49 -7.03 -2.78
N ARG A 92 7.28 -6.12 -2.18
CA ARG A 92 8.27 -6.46 -1.14
C ARG A 92 7.62 -6.98 0.13
N LEU A 93 6.60 -6.30 0.66
CA LEU A 93 5.87 -6.75 1.85
C LEU A 93 5.32 -8.16 1.67
N LYS A 94 4.81 -8.49 0.47
CA LYS A 94 4.33 -9.82 0.15
C LYS A 94 5.47 -10.84 0.04
N ARG A 95 6.55 -10.52 -0.68
CA ARG A 95 7.72 -11.39 -0.87
C ARG A 95 8.39 -11.77 0.45
N PHE A 96 8.47 -10.83 1.38
CA PHE A 96 9.04 -11.04 2.72
C PHE A 96 8.03 -11.54 3.75
N LYS A 97 6.81 -11.93 3.31
CA LYS A 97 5.73 -12.47 4.16
C LYS A 97 5.26 -11.53 5.27
N ILE A 98 5.51 -10.23 5.16
CA ILE A 98 5.12 -9.22 6.15
C ILE A 98 3.60 -9.06 6.18
N CYS A 99 2.95 -9.09 5.01
CA CYS A 99 1.49 -9.13 4.91
C CYS A 99 0.91 -10.39 5.58
N ASP A 100 1.55 -11.54 5.39
CA ASP A 100 1.08 -12.83 5.89
C ASP A 100 1.25 -12.94 7.42
N ASN A 101 2.27 -12.27 7.96
CA ASN A 101 2.50 -12.12 9.40
C ASN A 101 1.58 -11.07 10.06
N GLY A 102 0.74 -10.37 9.28
CA GLY A 102 -0.26 -9.45 9.79
C GLY A 102 0.26 -8.06 10.19
N PHE A 103 1.44 -7.66 9.74
CA PHE A 103 1.98 -6.30 9.95
C PHE A 103 1.63 -5.32 8.83
N ALA A 104 1.00 -5.81 7.77
CA ALA A 104 0.47 -5.00 6.68
C ALA A 104 -0.81 -5.68 6.14
N PRO A 105 -1.70 -4.94 5.47
CA PRO A 105 -2.82 -5.54 4.74
C PRO A 105 -2.35 -6.62 3.77
N LYS A 106 -3.14 -7.69 3.58
CA LYS A 106 -2.84 -8.70 2.56
C LYS A 106 -2.83 -8.05 1.18
N PHE A 107 -1.80 -8.35 0.38
CA PHE A 107 -1.67 -7.91 -1.00
C PHE A 107 -2.08 -9.04 -1.94
N TYR A 108 -3.00 -8.75 -2.87
CA TYR A 108 -3.50 -9.72 -3.86
C TYR A 108 -2.89 -9.52 -5.24
N GLY A 109 -2.38 -8.33 -5.53
CA GLY A 109 -1.68 -8.01 -6.77
C GLY A 109 -1.94 -6.59 -7.23
N TYR A 110 -1.36 -6.25 -8.37
CA TYR A 110 -1.51 -4.96 -9.04
C TYR A 110 -1.87 -5.13 -10.51
N MET A 111 -2.51 -4.11 -11.07
CA MET A 111 -2.80 -3.98 -12.49
C MET A 111 -2.32 -2.61 -12.98
N LEU A 112 -1.77 -2.57 -14.19
CA LEU A 112 -1.26 -1.35 -14.82
C LEU A 112 -2.14 -1.02 -16.03
N ALA A 113 -2.17 0.26 -16.40
CA ALA A 113 -2.80 0.74 -17.63
C ALA A 113 -4.27 0.30 -17.76
N ILE A 114 -5.05 0.50 -16.69
CA ILE A 114 -6.48 0.21 -16.65
C ILE A 114 -7.20 1.17 -17.60
N ASN A 115 -8.10 0.64 -18.43
CA ASN A 115 -9.01 1.45 -19.23
C ASN A 115 -10.10 2.02 -18.30
N PRO A 116 -10.21 3.35 -18.10
CA PRO A 116 -11.21 3.92 -17.19
C PRO A 116 -12.66 3.55 -17.55
N THR A 117 -12.94 3.28 -18.83
CA THR A 117 -14.29 2.87 -19.28
C THR A 117 -14.67 1.43 -18.87
N SER A 118 -13.72 0.64 -18.35
CA SER A 118 -13.99 -0.76 -17.97
C SER A 118 -14.82 -0.92 -16.70
N TRP A 119 -14.97 0.15 -15.91
CA TRP A 119 -15.71 0.11 -14.65
C TRP A 119 -16.47 1.42 -14.40
N GLU A 120 -17.22 1.86 -15.41
CA GLU A 120 -18.06 3.05 -15.34
C GLU A 120 -19.22 2.87 -14.33
N PRO A 121 -19.60 3.93 -13.60
CA PRO A 121 -19.03 5.29 -13.62
C PRO A 121 -17.86 5.48 -12.62
N HIS A 122 -17.39 4.41 -11.98
CA HIS A 122 -16.53 4.49 -10.80
C HIS A 122 -15.10 4.97 -11.10
N LEU A 123 -14.66 4.90 -12.36
CA LEU A 123 -13.35 5.36 -12.81
C LEU A 123 -13.41 6.64 -13.67
N ASP A 124 -14.55 7.33 -13.72
CA ASP A 124 -14.71 8.53 -14.57
C ASP A 124 -13.69 9.63 -14.26
N ALA A 125 -13.31 9.77 -12.98
CA ALA A 125 -12.30 10.73 -12.54
C ALA A 125 -10.91 10.52 -13.18
N PHE A 126 -10.62 9.34 -13.73
CA PHE A 126 -9.34 9.00 -14.36
C PHE A 126 -9.34 9.17 -15.89
N GLN A 127 -10.50 9.44 -16.51
CA GLN A 127 -10.61 9.54 -17.97
C GLN A 127 -9.76 10.68 -18.56
N CYS A 128 -9.53 11.74 -17.79
CA CYS A 128 -8.77 12.92 -18.22
C CYS A 128 -7.32 12.93 -17.72
N ASP A 129 -6.83 11.84 -17.13
CA ASP A 129 -5.44 11.75 -16.70
C ASP A 129 -4.48 11.66 -17.89
N ILE A 130 -3.25 12.14 -17.68
CA ILE A 130 -2.18 12.07 -18.67
C ILE A 130 -1.80 10.62 -18.98
N GLY A 131 -1.74 9.78 -17.94
CA GLY A 131 -1.46 8.35 -18.04
C GLY A 131 -2.63 7.51 -17.60
N LEU A 132 -2.81 6.35 -18.24
CA LEU A 132 -3.80 5.37 -17.79
C LEU A 132 -3.57 4.99 -16.33
N PRO A 133 -4.62 4.87 -15.51
CA PRO A 133 -4.49 4.57 -14.10
C PRO A 133 -3.88 3.18 -13.87
N SER A 134 -3.25 3.03 -12.70
CA SER A 134 -2.83 1.74 -12.16
C SER A 134 -3.64 1.45 -10.90
N ALA A 135 -3.70 0.20 -10.47
CA ALA A 135 -4.35 -0.15 -9.21
C ALA A 135 -3.62 -1.25 -8.44
N ILE A 136 -3.84 -1.26 -7.13
CA ILE A 136 -3.54 -2.39 -6.25
C ILE A 136 -4.82 -2.94 -5.65
N LEU A 137 -4.87 -4.26 -5.48
CA LEU A 137 -5.93 -4.95 -4.76
C LEU A 137 -5.41 -5.48 -3.43
N ILE A 138 -6.00 -5.00 -2.33
CA ILE A 138 -5.55 -5.33 -0.96
C ILE A 138 -6.72 -5.77 -0.06
N GLU A 139 -6.36 -6.29 1.11
CA GLU A 139 -7.30 -6.67 2.16
C GLU A 139 -8.19 -5.50 2.58
N TYR A 140 -9.50 -5.73 2.61
CA TYR A 140 -10.40 -4.85 3.33
C TYR A 140 -10.28 -5.14 4.83
N VAL A 141 -9.90 -4.12 5.59
CA VAL A 141 -9.77 -4.19 7.04
C VAL A 141 -10.99 -3.48 7.64
N PRO A 142 -11.91 -4.19 8.31
CA PRO A 142 -13.10 -3.58 8.87
C PRO A 142 -12.79 -2.81 10.15
N ASN A 143 -13.34 -1.60 10.26
CA ASN A 143 -13.30 -0.75 11.45
C ASN A 143 -11.90 -0.54 12.08
N PRO A 144 -10.85 -0.20 11.28
CA PRO A 144 -9.54 0.10 11.84
C PRO A 144 -9.60 1.40 12.64
N VAL A 145 -8.92 1.42 13.79
CA VAL A 145 -8.83 2.60 14.66
C VAL A 145 -7.38 3.07 14.72
N PRO A 146 -7.09 4.33 14.34
CA PRO A 146 -5.73 4.87 14.46
C PRO A 146 -5.24 4.86 15.91
N ILE A 147 -3.94 4.61 16.10
CA ILE A 147 -3.30 4.74 17.41
C ILE A 147 -3.26 6.21 17.81
N ASN A 148 -3.63 6.50 19.05
CA ASN A 148 -3.60 7.82 19.66
C ASN A 148 -3.27 7.71 21.16
N CYS A 149 -3.19 8.85 21.85
CA CYS A 149 -2.83 8.89 23.27
C CYS A 149 -3.84 8.18 24.19
N ALA A 150 -5.10 8.03 23.79
CA ALA A 150 -6.15 7.41 24.59
C ALA A 150 -6.20 5.88 24.45
N ASN A 151 -5.84 5.35 23.28
CA ASN A 151 -5.83 3.90 23.02
C ASN A 151 -4.39 3.31 22.98
N TYR A 152 -3.39 4.07 23.39
CA TYR A 152 -2.01 3.59 23.49
C TYR A 152 -1.86 2.54 24.61
N THR A 153 -1.13 1.46 24.33
CA THR A 153 -0.65 0.50 25.35
C THR A 153 0.76 0.02 24.99
N GLN A 154 1.52 -0.45 25.98
CA GLN A 154 2.86 -1.00 25.74
C GLN A 154 2.84 -2.15 24.72
N LYS A 155 1.89 -3.09 24.86
CA LYS A 155 1.72 -4.23 23.94
C LYS A 155 1.45 -3.79 22.49
N ARG A 156 0.65 -2.74 22.29
CA ARG A 156 0.37 -2.18 20.95
C ARG A 156 1.62 -1.53 20.37
N PHE A 157 2.38 -0.80 21.19
CA PHE A 157 3.62 -0.16 20.77
C PHE A 157 4.71 -1.17 20.39
N GLU A 158 4.84 -2.27 21.14
CA GLU A 158 5.74 -3.37 20.78
C GLU A 158 5.40 -3.95 19.42
N LYS A 159 4.11 -4.14 19.10
CA LYS A 159 3.67 -4.57 17.76
C LYS A 159 3.98 -3.55 16.67
N VAL A 160 3.82 -2.24 16.94
CA VAL A 160 4.21 -1.18 15.99
C VAL A 160 5.71 -1.26 15.70
N ASN A 161 6.54 -1.37 16.74
CA ASN A 161 7.99 -1.47 16.59
C ASN A 161 8.38 -2.71 15.79
N MET A 162 7.77 -3.85 16.08
CA MET A 162 7.95 -5.08 15.29
C MET A 162 7.56 -4.86 13.83
N GLY A 163 6.42 -4.23 13.54
CA GLY A 163 6.00 -3.94 12.17
C GLY A 163 6.98 -3.04 11.42
N ILE A 164 7.54 -2.02 12.08
CA ILE A 164 8.57 -1.14 11.50
C ILE A 164 9.86 -1.93 11.23
N GLN A 165 10.33 -2.74 12.19
CA GLN A 165 11.51 -3.58 12.03
C GLN A 165 11.35 -4.59 10.87
N GLN A 166 10.17 -5.20 10.75
CA GLN A 166 9.86 -6.09 9.63
C GLN A 166 9.87 -5.32 8.30
N THR A 167 9.27 -4.13 8.24
CA THR A 167 9.28 -3.28 7.05
C THR A 167 10.71 -2.93 6.61
N HIS A 168 11.57 -2.56 7.56
CA HIS A 168 12.99 -2.30 7.29
C HIS A 168 13.73 -3.56 6.82
N SER A 169 13.42 -4.74 7.39
CA SER A 169 14.02 -6.00 6.93
C SER A 169 13.69 -6.37 5.48
N ALA A 170 12.59 -5.82 4.94
CA ALA A 170 12.23 -5.92 3.52
C ALA A 170 12.82 -4.81 2.64
N LEU A 171 13.74 -4.00 3.19
CA LEU A 171 14.40 -2.88 2.51
C LEU A 171 13.43 -1.75 2.12
N ILE A 172 12.36 -1.58 2.91
CA ILE A 172 11.38 -0.51 2.73
C ILE A 172 11.60 0.53 3.82
N GLU A 173 11.70 1.80 3.42
CA GLU A 173 11.63 2.94 4.34
C GLU A 173 10.22 3.53 4.32
N HIS A 174 9.52 3.47 5.45
CA HIS A 174 8.12 3.90 5.52
C HIS A 174 7.94 5.42 5.34
N ASN A 175 8.95 6.23 5.69
CA ASN A 175 8.98 7.71 5.58
C ASN A 175 7.88 8.52 6.30
N ASP A 176 6.81 7.88 6.79
CA ASP A 176 5.68 8.52 7.49
C ASP A 176 5.12 7.64 8.64
N PRO A 177 5.94 7.21 9.63
CA PRO A 177 5.53 6.24 10.66
C PRO A 177 4.65 6.85 11.78
N TYR A 178 3.97 7.98 11.53
CA TYR A 178 3.18 8.66 12.55
C TYR A 178 2.03 7.78 13.08
N PRO A 179 1.62 7.95 14.36
CA PRO A 179 0.57 7.13 14.97
C PRO A 179 -0.75 7.10 14.19
N LYS A 180 -1.11 8.20 13.51
CA LYS A 180 -2.31 8.29 12.64
C LYS A 180 -2.32 7.26 11.49
N ASN A 181 -1.14 6.78 11.08
CA ASN A 181 -0.96 5.79 10.03
C ASN A 181 -0.76 4.37 10.58
N LYS A 182 -0.80 4.20 11.90
CA LYS A 182 -0.78 2.90 12.57
C LYS A 182 -2.18 2.57 13.04
N LEU A 183 -2.71 1.46 12.56
CA LEU A 183 -4.10 1.08 12.75
C LEU A 183 -4.19 -0.13 13.67
N ILE A 184 -5.04 -0.01 14.68
CA ILE A 184 -5.50 -1.14 15.49
C ILE A 184 -6.70 -1.73 14.76
N VAL A 185 -6.66 -3.04 14.55
CA VAL A 185 -7.79 -3.82 14.05
C VAL A 185 -8.34 -4.61 15.22
N PRO A 186 -9.50 -4.22 15.79
CA PRO A 186 -10.12 -4.95 16.88
C PRO A 186 -10.43 -6.39 16.49
N GLY A 187 -10.20 -7.33 17.40
CA GLY A 187 -10.40 -8.75 17.18
C GLY A 187 -9.67 -9.59 18.21
N ASP A 188 -9.78 -10.92 18.09
CA ASP A 188 -9.01 -11.87 18.89
C ASP A 188 -8.28 -12.87 17.97
N PRO A 189 -6.94 -12.75 17.80
CA PRO A 189 -6.09 -11.75 18.42
C PRO A 189 -6.20 -10.37 17.75
N GLU A 190 -6.05 -9.31 18.54
CA GLU A 190 -5.94 -7.93 18.04
C GLU A 190 -4.75 -7.80 17.08
N ARG A 191 -4.95 -7.15 15.93
CA ARG A 191 -3.88 -6.88 14.95
C ARG A 191 -3.51 -5.40 14.96
N VAL A 192 -2.23 -5.10 14.76
CA VAL A 192 -1.72 -3.73 14.59
C VAL A 192 -0.96 -3.69 13.28
N ILE A 193 -1.35 -2.78 12.38
CA ILE A 193 -0.78 -2.58 11.03
C ILE A 193 -0.25 -1.15 10.89
#